data_AF-A0A6J0SWH7-F1
#
_entry.id   AF-A0A6J0SWH7-F1
#
_cell.length_a   1.000
_cell.length_b   1.000
_cell.length_c   1.000
_cell.angle_alpha   90.00
_cell.angle_beta   90.00
_cell.angle_gamma   90.00
#
_symmetry.space_group_name_H-M   'P 1'
#
loop_
_entity.id
_entity.type
_entity.pdbx_description
1 polymer ?
#
loop_
_entity_poly.entity_id
_entity_poly.type
_entity_poly.pdbx_seq_one_letter_code
_entity_poly.pdbx_strand_id
1 'polypeptide(L)'
;MEAPGGSHSSAGCRDTPVGPAATLSGSLDEPAGEGAGRLLTEEREKKPDLLTLFRVKEQIKQHLMEYNTTINANEESFPDQVIDEKIIECSIEDLEKEMEEVKISYQNKTLALQRIQITDALRNKLKNNDEDSSRYIWNTIKHIMMLSTTILQLQQQSRELEEKLNEVKQSRLALKRAGECKLTQIHDMKRKRREELENMEVGEMLKKVRRNLQQEIQMTTLIQNIFQNLIIGSGVNWAKDPALKDVVLQLEKNVTAI
;
A
#
# COMPACT_ATOMS: atom_id res chain seq x y z
N MET A 1 -1.08 -0.42 67.49
CA MET A 1 -2.13 0.10 66.59
C MET A 1 -2.13 -0.79 65.35
N GLU A 2 -3.15 -1.64 65.31
CA GLU A 2 -3.85 -2.22 64.15
C GLU A 2 -3.05 -2.89 63.00
N ALA A 3 -3.19 -4.22 62.94
CA ALA A 3 -3.65 -4.88 61.72
C ALA A 3 -5.16 -4.57 61.54
N PRO A 4 -5.70 -4.56 60.30
CA PRO A 4 -6.20 -5.78 59.63
C PRO A 4 -5.86 -5.76 58.11
N GLY A 5 -6.04 -6.79 57.27
CA GLY A 5 -6.92 -7.96 57.28
C GLY A 5 -7.88 -7.90 56.08
N GLY A 6 -8.08 -9.03 55.39
CA GLY A 6 -9.15 -9.27 54.39
C GLY A 6 -8.66 -9.33 52.93
N SER A 7 -8.45 -10.49 52.27
CA SER A 7 -9.33 -11.64 51.95
C SER A 7 -10.31 -11.39 50.80
N HIS A 8 -10.21 -12.20 49.73
CA HIS A 8 -11.26 -12.96 49.00
C HIS A 8 -10.71 -13.39 47.62
N SER A 9 -10.43 -14.69 47.41
CA SER A 9 -11.32 -15.74 46.84
C SER A 9 -11.51 -15.60 45.32
N SER A 10 -10.92 -16.45 44.47
CA SER A 10 -11.25 -17.85 44.14
C SER A 10 -12.52 -18.03 43.30
N ALA A 11 -12.32 -18.43 42.04
CA ALA A 11 -13.13 -19.35 41.22
C ALA A 11 -12.33 -19.55 39.90
N GLY A 12 -12.05 -20.73 39.35
CA GLY A 12 -12.69 -22.03 39.47
C GLY A 12 -13.19 -22.44 38.08
N CYS A 13 -12.44 -23.26 37.34
CA CYS A 13 -12.89 -24.03 36.17
C CYS A 13 -12.04 -25.31 36.13
N ARG A 14 -12.42 -26.37 36.84
CA ARG A 14 -13.31 -27.49 36.43
C ARG A 14 -12.79 -28.32 35.27
N ASP A 15 -12.28 -29.49 35.66
CA ASP A 15 -12.20 -30.74 34.93
C ASP A 15 -13.52 -31.16 34.29
N THR A 16 -13.43 -31.91 33.19
CA THR A 16 -14.36 -32.98 32.74
C THR A 16 -13.70 -33.67 31.51
N PRO A 17 -14.11 -34.88 31.09
CA PRO A 17 -13.91 -36.13 31.81
C PRO A 17 -13.25 -37.23 30.93
N VAL A 18 -12.54 -38.15 31.58
CA VAL A 18 -12.15 -39.44 31.01
C VAL A 18 -13.38 -40.36 30.96
N GLY A 19 -13.63 -40.99 29.82
CA GLY A 19 -14.61 -42.04 29.59
C GLY A 19 -13.98 -43.25 28.88
N PRO A 20 -14.58 -44.45 28.96
CA PRO A 20 -13.93 -45.56 29.66
C PRO A 20 -13.25 -46.60 28.76
N ALA A 21 -12.15 -47.14 29.27
CA ALA A 21 -11.58 -48.41 28.86
C ALA A 21 -12.52 -49.55 29.26
N ALA A 22 -13.07 -50.26 28.27
CA ALA A 22 -13.78 -51.50 28.48
C ALA A 22 -12.79 -52.66 28.53
N THR A 23 -12.55 -53.17 29.74
CA THR A 23 -11.95 -54.48 29.99
C THR A 23 -13.01 -55.55 29.75
N LEU A 24 -12.78 -56.47 28.82
CA LEU A 24 -13.51 -57.73 28.72
C LEU A 24 -12.51 -58.88 28.85
N SER A 25 -12.54 -59.51 30.02
CA SER A 25 -11.92 -60.80 30.30
C SER A 25 -12.68 -61.90 29.56
N GLY A 26 -11.95 -62.87 28.99
CA GLY A 26 -12.51 -64.08 28.42
C GLY A 26 -11.40 -65.10 28.14
N SER A 27 -11.34 -66.11 28.99
CA SER A 27 -10.33 -67.17 29.04
C SER A 27 -10.67 -68.38 28.16
N LEU A 28 -9.60 -69.05 27.72
CA LEU A 28 -9.42 -70.51 27.57
C LEU A 28 -10.14 -71.30 26.45
N ASP A 29 -9.30 -72.09 25.78
CA ASP A 29 -9.49 -73.43 25.18
C ASP A 29 -9.91 -73.58 23.70
N GLU A 30 -8.87 -73.87 22.88
CA GLU A 30 -8.81 -74.86 21.78
C GLU A 30 -9.50 -76.19 22.17
N PRO A 31 -10.12 -76.95 21.23
CA PRO A 31 -9.31 -77.67 20.24
C PRO A 31 -9.88 -77.85 18.82
N ALA A 32 -8.92 -77.94 17.89
CA ALA A 32 -8.88 -78.66 16.62
C ALA A 32 -9.99 -79.69 16.30
N GLY A 33 -10.49 -79.61 15.05
CA GLY A 33 -11.23 -80.67 14.36
C GLY A 33 -11.23 -80.47 12.84
N GLU A 34 -10.44 -81.27 12.13
CA GLU A 34 -10.39 -81.37 10.65
C GLU A 34 -11.61 -82.11 10.07
N GLY A 35 -12.00 -81.78 8.83
CA GLY A 35 -12.89 -82.61 8.01
C GLY A 35 -13.32 -81.94 6.68
N ALA A 36 -12.90 -82.51 5.54
CA ALA A 36 -12.94 -81.94 4.19
C ALA A 36 -14.10 -82.40 3.27
N GLY A 37 -14.36 -81.63 2.19
CA GLY A 37 -14.95 -82.07 0.90
C GLY A 37 -16.31 -81.44 0.51
N ARG A 38 -16.71 -81.15 -0.75
CA ARG A 38 -16.12 -81.20 -2.11
C ARG A 38 -17.15 -80.61 -3.14
N LEU A 39 -16.73 -79.59 -3.93
CA LEU A 39 -16.98 -79.22 -5.36
C LEU A 39 -18.33 -79.45 -6.15
N LEU A 40 -18.79 -78.35 -6.77
CA LEU A 40 -19.15 -78.06 -8.21
C LEU A 40 -20.59 -78.10 -8.81
N THR A 41 -20.73 -77.16 -9.75
CA THR A 41 -21.83 -76.46 -10.47
C THR A 41 -22.32 -77.13 -11.76
N GLU A 42 -23.48 -76.71 -12.33
CA GLU A 42 -23.72 -76.47 -13.80
C GLU A 42 -25.14 -75.94 -14.16
N GLU A 43 -25.25 -75.01 -15.13
CA GLU A 43 -26.48 -74.39 -15.72
C GLU A 43 -26.59 -74.66 -17.25
N ARG A 44 -27.79 -74.49 -17.86
CA ARG A 44 -28.00 -74.48 -19.34
C ARG A 44 -29.14 -73.51 -19.79
N GLU A 45 -28.84 -72.61 -20.74
CA GLU A 45 -29.66 -71.46 -21.20
C GLU A 45 -30.74 -71.74 -22.29
N LYS A 46 -31.83 -70.94 -22.32
CA LYS A 46 -32.82 -70.77 -23.42
C LYS A 46 -32.92 -69.28 -23.82
N LYS A 47 -33.05 -69.00 -25.14
CA LYS A 47 -33.09 -67.65 -25.74
C LYS A 47 -34.23 -66.77 -25.17
N PRO A 48 -34.00 -65.46 -24.92
CA PRO A 48 -34.95 -64.61 -24.21
C PRO A 48 -36.14 -64.17 -25.09
N ASP A 49 -37.31 -64.15 -24.46
CA ASP A 49 -38.62 -63.83 -25.02
C ASP A 49 -38.73 -62.38 -25.54
N LEU A 50 -39.41 -62.16 -26.67
CA LEU A 50 -39.46 -60.88 -27.40
C LEU A 50 -39.98 -59.72 -26.53
N LEU A 51 -40.90 -60.02 -25.60
CA LEU A 51 -41.47 -59.04 -24.68
C LEU A 51 -40.42 -58.52 -23.69
N THR A 52 -39.50 -59.37 -23.26
CA THR A 52 -38.38 -58.98 -22.39
C THR A 52 -37.43 -58.04 -23.11
N LEU A 53 -37.19 -58.28 -24.41
CA LEU A 53 -36.35 -57.41 -25.23
C LEU A 53 -36.96 -56.01 -25.38
N PHE A 54 -38.27 -55.91 -25.61
CA PHE A 54 -38.96 -54.61 -25.67
C PHE A 54 -38.89 -53.84 -24.35
N ARG A 55 -39.04 -54.53 -23.22
CA ARG A 55 -38.93 -53.90 -21.90
C ARG A 55 -37.52 -53.38 -21.62
N VAL A 56 -36.50 -54.16 -21.98
CA VAL A 56 -35.09 -53.75 -21.87
C VAL A 56 -34.78 -52.58 -22.79
N LYS A 57 -35.34 -52.56 -24.01
CA LYS A 57 -35.17 -51.42 -24.93
C LYS A 57 -35.72 -50.13 -24.34
N GLU A 58 -36.92 -50.16 -23.75
CA GLU A 58 -37.50 -48.95 -23.15
C GLU A 58 -36.72 -48.51 -21.91
N GLN A 59 -36.23 -49.47 -21.10
CA GLN A 59 -35.32 -49.17 -19.99
C GLN A 59 -34.03 -48.50 -20.46
N ILE A 60 -33.38 -49.01 -21.50
CA ILE A 60 -32.15 -48.41 -22.04
C ILE A 60 -32.43 -46.98 -22.51
N LYS A 61 -33.56 -46.75 -23.20
CA LYS A 61 -33.94 -45.42 -23.68
C LYS A 61 -34.19 -44.43 -22.54
N GLN A 62 -34.87 -44.88 -21.48
CA GLN A 62 -35.10 -44.11 -20.25
C GLN A 62 -33.76 -43.73 -19.59
N HIS A 63 -32.88 -44.72 -19.38
CA HIS A 63 -31.56 -44.50 -18.77
C HIS A 63 -30.70 -43.54 -19.60
N LEU A 64 -30.76 -43.63 -20.94
CA LEU A 64 -30.00 -42.74 -21.83
C LEU A 64 -30.53 -41.30 -21.74
N MET A 65 -31.84 -41.11 -21.61
CA MET A 65 -32.44 -39.80 -21.40
C MET A 65 -32.03 -39.19 -20.04
N GLU A 66 -32.05 -39.99 -18.97
CA GLU A 66 -31.62 -39.58 -17.63
C GLU A 66 -30.12 -39.23 -17.61
N TYR A 67 -29.28 -40.03 -18.26
CA TYR A 67 -27.85 -39.76 -18.36
C TYR A 67 -27.55 -38.51 -19.19
N ASN A 68 -28.26 -38.31 -20.31
CA ASN A 68 -28.08 -37.13 -21.15
C ASN A 68 -28.55 -35.84 -20.43
N THR A 69 -29.61 -35.94 -19.62
CA THR A 69 -30.11 -34.81 -18.82
C THR A 69 -29.13 -34.46 -17.68
N THR A 70 -28.53 -35.47 -17.05
CA THR A 70 -27.50 -35.24 -16.01
C THR A 70 -26.18 -34.72 -16.58
N ILE A 71 -25.79 -35.15 -17.79
CA ILE A 71 -24.65 -34.57 -18.50
C ILE A 71 -24.94 -33.11 -18.84
N ASN A 72 -26.06 -32.80 -19.50
CA ASN A 72 -26.39 -31.42 -19.89
C ASN A 72 -26.55 -30.49 -18.68
N ALA A 73 -27.11 -30.99 -17.57
CA ALA A 73 -27.21 -30.22 -16.32
C ALA A 73 -25.86 -30.00 -15.64
N ASN A 74 -24.89 -30.92 -15.80
CA ASN A 74 -23.52 -30.75 -15.33
C ASN A 74 -22.66 -29.93 -16.31
N GLU A 75 -23.00 -29.89 -17.59
CA GLU A 75 -22.30 -29.11 -18.62
C GLU A 75 -22.58 -27.61 -18.44
N GLU A 76 -23.75 -27.25 -17.91
CA GLU A 76 -24.10 -25.86 -17.53
C GLU A 76 -23.56 -25.44 -16.14
N SER A 77 -22.85 -26.33 -15.44
CA SER A 77 -22.36 -26.09 -14.07
C SER A 77 -20.83 -26.07 -13.92
N PHE A 78 -20.08 -25.91 -15.01
CA PHE A 78 -18.75 -25.33 -14.89
C PHE A 78 -18.90 -23.84 -15.14
N PRO A 79 -19.10 -23.00 -14.11
CA PRO A 79 -18.61 -21.65 -14.27
C PRO A 79 -17.11 -21.85 -14.50
N ASP A 80 -16.61 -21.45 -15.67
CA ASP A 80 -15.30 -20.83 -15.74
C ASP A 80 -15.34 -19.71 -14.69
N GLN A 81 -15.08 -20.08 -13.43
CA GLN A 81 -14.42 -19.19 -12.52
C GLN A 81 -13.14 -18.91 -13.26
N VAL A 82 -13.11 -17.74 -13.91
CA VAL A 82 -11.89 -16.95 -13.95
C VAL A 82 -11.43 -16.94 -12.50
N ILE A 83 -10.66 -17.96 -12.11
CA ILE A 83 -9.97 -17.98 -10.84
C ILE A 83 -9.11 -16.74 -10.97
N ASP A 84 -9.50 -15.69 -10.25
CA ASP A 84 -8.88 -14.39 -10.35
C ASP A 84 -7.38 -14.63 -10.21
N GLU A 85 -6.64 -14.46 -11.30
CA GLU A 85 -5.21 -14.82 -11.40
C GLU A 85 -4.45 -14.14 -10.25
N LYS A 86 -4.94 -12.97 -9.84
CA LYS A 86 -4.49 -12.21 -8.70
C LYS A 86 -4.73 -12.88 -7.34
N ILE A 87 -5.82 -13.61 -7.14
CA ILE A 87 -6.07 -14.40 -5.92
C ILE A 87 -5.10 -15.58 -5.87
N ILE A 88 -4.84 -16.24 -7.00
CA ILE A 88 -3.84 -17.31 -7.07
C ILE A 88 -2.45 -16.75 -6.80
N GLU A 89 -2.08 -15.64 -7.43
CA GLU A 89 -0.78 -14.98 -7.27
C GLU A 89 -0.56 -14.56 -5.81
N CYS A 90 -1.54 -13.89 -5.18
CA CYS A 90 -1.49 -13.58 -3.75
C CYS A 90 -1.35 -14.84 -2.88
N SER A 91 -2.08 -15.92 -3.21
CA SER A 91 -2.01 -17.19 -2.47
C SER A 91 -0.63 -17.86 -2.62
N ILE A 92 -0.01 -17.75 -3.80
CA ILE A 92 1.35 -18.24 -4.04
C ILE A 92 2.36 -17.43 -3.24
N GLU A 93 2.27 -16.09 -3.25
CA GLU A 93 3.15 -15.21 -2.46
C GLU A 93 3.04 -15.51 -0.96
N ASP A 94 1.83 -15.72 -0.45
CA ASP A 94 1.60 -16.09 0.94
C ASP A 94 2.21 -17.46 1.27
N LEU A 95 2.03 -18.47 0.40
CA LEU A 95 2.63 -19.79 0.57
C LEU A 95 4.17 -19.76 0.48
N GLU A 96 4.75 -18.94 -0.40
CA GLU A 96 6.20 -18.75 -0.50
C GLU A 96 6.78 -18.13 0.77
N LYS A 97 6.09 -17.12 1.31
CA LYS A 97 6.45 -16.49 2.57
C LYS A 97 6.36 -17.47 3.74
N GLU A 98 5.27 -18.24 3.85
CA GLU A 98 5.10 -19.28 4.86
C GLU A 98 6.19 -20.36 4.73
N MET A 99 6.51 -20.78 3.51
CA MET A 99 7.58 -21.74 3.25
C MET A 99 8.94 -21.21 3.70
N GLU A 100 9.28 -19.96 3.39
CA GLU A 100 10.55 -19.37 3.83
C GLU A 100 10.59 -19.19 5.35
N GLU A 101 9.47 -18.82 5.98
CA GLU A 101 9.37 -18.75 7.44
C GLU A 101 9.57 -20.13 8.10
N VAL A 102 8.92 -21.17 7.59
CA VAL A 102 9.09 -22.56 8.08
C VAL A 102 10.52 -23.03 7.88
N LYS A 103 11.14 -22.71 6.74
CA LYS A 103 12.55 -23.05 6.44
C LYS A 103 13.51 -22.36 7.40
N ILE A 104 13.36 -21.05 7.62
CA ILE A 104 14.15 -20.30 8.61
C ILE A 104 13.94 -20.88 10.02
N SER A 105 12.70 -21.20 10.39
CA SER A 105 12.36 -21.82 11.67
C SER A 105 13.05 -23.19 11.84
N TYR A 106 13.02 -24.03 10.81
CA TYR A 106 13.68 -25.33 10.80
C TYR A 106 15.21 -25.20 10.95
N GLN A 107 15.83 -24.29 10.20
CA GLN A 107 17.27 -24.02 10.29
C GLN A 107 17.67 -23.52 11.69
N ASN A 108 16.90 -22.59 12.26
CA ASN A 108 17.13 -22.07 13.61
C ASN A 108 17.00 -23.16 14.68
N LYS A 109 15.95 -24.00 14.60
CA LYS A 109 15.75 -25.13 15.52
C LYS A 109 16.89 -26.14 15.41
N THR A 110 17.31 -26.48 14.19
CA THR A 110 18.44 -27.38 13.94
C THR A 110 19.74 -26.82 14.52
N LEU A 111 20.03 -25.53 14.29
CA LEU A 111 21.21 -24.87 14.84
C LEU A 111 21.19 -24.83 16.38
N ALA A 112 20.04 -24.55 16.99
CA ALA A 112 19.88 -24.58 18.44
C ALA A 112 20.14 -25.98 19.02
N LEU A 113 19.58 -27.02 18.38
CA LEU A 113 19.82 -28.40 18.78
C LEU A 113 21.30 -28.78 18.68
N GLN A 114 21.97 -28.46 17.57
CA GLN A 114 23.40 -28.71 17.37
C GLN A 114 24.24 -28.01 18.44
N ARG A 115 23.94 -26.75 18.76
CA ARG A 115 24.63 -26.00 19.82
C ARG A 115 24.46 -26.65 21.19
N ILE A 116 23.25 -27.13 21.51
CA ILE A 116 22.97 -27.84 22.76
C ILE A 116 23.78 -29.14 22.82
N GLN A 117 23.76 -29.95 21.76
CA GLN A 117 24.47 -31.22 21.69
C GLN A 117 25.99 -31.05 21.82
N ILE A 118 26.58 -30.07 21.11
CA ILE A 118 28.02 -29.77 21.22
C ILE A 118 28.35 -29.29 22.64
N THR A 119 27.53 -28.41 23.21
CA THR A 119 27.76 -27.90 24.57
C THR A 119 27.68 -29.02 25.61
N ASP A 120 26.74 -29.96 25.46
CA ASP A 120 26.62 -31.11 26.34
C ASP A 120 27.82 -32.06 26.20
N ALA A 121 28.23 -32.37 24.97
CA ALA A 121 29.42 -33.17 24.70
C ALA A 121 30.69 -32.54 25.28
N LEU A 122 30.89 -31.23 25.10
CA LEU A 122 32.01 -30.47 25.69
C LEU A 122 31.97 -30.49 27.23
N ARG A 123 30.79 -30.32 27.83
CA ARG A 123 30.60 -30.39 29.29
C ARG A 123 30.94 -31.77 29.83
N ASN A 124 30.56 -32.83 29.14
CA ASN A 124 30.88 -34.20 29.53
C ASN A 124 32.38 -34.47 29.43
N LYS A 125 33.05 -33.95 28.38
CA LYS A 125 34.51 -34.03 28.26
C LYS A 125 35.25 -33.26 29.36
N LEU A 126 34.74 -32.10 29.76
CA LEU A 126 35.31 -31.30 30.85
C LEU A 126 35.19 -31.97 32.23
N LYS A 127 34.16 -32.80 32.42
CA LYS A 127 33.94 -33.58 33.66
C LYS A 127 34.81 -34.83 33.75
N ASN A 128 35.28 -35.36 32.63
CA ASN A 128 36.17 -36.52 32.62
C ASN A 128 37.57 -36.05 33.05
N ASN A 129 38.27 -36.84 33.88
CA ASN A 129 39.53 -36.48 34.59
C ASN A 129 40.78 -36.31 33.68
N ASP A 130 40.61 -35.99 32.41
CA ASP A 130 41.72 -35.69 31.50
C ASP A 130 42.11 -34.20 31.66
N GLU A 131 43.00 -33.93 32.61
CA GLU A 131 43.39 -32.57 33.04
C GLU A 131 43.92 -31.71 31.88
N ASP A 132 44.72 -32.29 30.98
CA ASP A 132 45.33 -31.57 29.86
C ASP A 132 44.28 -31.14 28.83
N SER A 133 43.37 -32.07 28.48
CA SER A 133 42.25 -31.80 27.57
C SER A 133 41.28 -30.77 28.17
N SER A 134 40.95 -30.92 29.46
CA SER A 134 40.09 -29.99 30.20
C SER A 134 40.68 -28.57 30.26
N ARG A 135 41.98 -28.43 30.54
CA ARG A 135 42.69 -27.14 30.56
C ARG A 135 42.69 -26.47 29.18
N TYR A 136 42.93 -27.23 28.10
CA TYR A 136 42.92 -26.68 26.75
C TYR A 136 41.53 -26.19 26.33
N ILE A 137 40.48 -26.97 26.60
CA ILE A 137 39.08 -26.60 26.33
C ILE A 137 38.72 -25.33 27.11
N TRP A 138 39.08 -25.26 28.40
CA TRP A 138 38.81 -24.09 29.24
C TRP A 138 39.49 -22.81 28.73
N ASN A 139 40.79 -22.89 28.41
CA ASN A 139 41.53 -21.76 27.85
C ASN A 139 40.93 -21.28 26.53
N THR A 140 40.50 -22.21 25.68
CA THR A 140 39.84 -21.90 24.41
C THR A 140 38.50 -21.20 24.63
N ILE A 141 37.65 -21.70 25.53
CA ILE A 141 36.37 -21.06 25.89
C ILE A 141 36.60 -19.66 26.44
N LYS A 142 37.59 -19.48 27.32
CA LYS A 142 37.95 -18.17 27.87
C LYS A 142 38.34 -17.17 26.77
N HIS A 143 39.16 -17.62 25.82
CA HIS A 143 39.56 -16.79 24.68
C HIS A 143 38.37 -16.45 23.77
N ILE A 144 37.52 -17.42 23.45
CA ILE A 144 36.28 -17.20 22.69
C ILE A 144 35.37 -16.18 23.40
N MET A 145 35.24 -16.27 24.72
CA MET A 145 34.42 -15.35 25.51
C MET A 145 34.98 -13.93 25.46
N MET A 146 36.30 -13.76 25.64
CA MET A 146 36.97 -12.46 25.51
C MET A 146 36.72 -11.84 24.13
N LEU A 147 36.94 -12.61 23.06
CA LEU A 147 36.70 -12.15 21.69
C LEU A 147 35.22 -11.77 21.49
N SER A 148 34.29 -12.61 21.94
CA SER A 148 32.85 -12.35 21.83
C SER A 148 32.44 -11.06 22.54
N THR A 149 33.00 -10.79 23.72
CA THR A 149 32.79 -9.52 24.43
C THR A 149 33.33 -8.33 23.64
N THR A 150 34.53 -8.44 23.08
CA THR A 150 35.09 -7.35 22.25
C THR A 150 34.29 -7.12 20.97
N ILE A 151 33.79 -8.18 20.33
CA ILE A 151 32.92 -8.10 19.15
C ILE A 151 31.61 -7.39 19.51
N LEU A 152 30.99 -7.76 20.64
CA LEU A 152 29.76 -7.10 21.11
C LEU A 152 29.98 -5.61 21.39
N GLN A 153 31.10 -5.25 22.01
CA GLN A 153 31.47 -3.86 22.26
C GLN A 153 31.65 -3.08 20.95
N LEU A 154 32.37 -3.65 19.97
CA LEU A 154 32.58 -3.01 18.66
C LEU A 154 31.26 -2.86 17.88
N GLN A 155 30.40 -3.88 17.91
CA GLN A 155 29.07 -3.80 17.30
C GLN A 155 28.20 -2.73 17.95
N GLN A 156 28.28 -2.59 19.28
CA GLN A 156 27.57 -1.55 20.01
C GLN A 156 28.06 -0.16 19.63
N GLN A 157 29.38 0.05 19.59
CA GLN A 157 29.99 1.30 19.14
C GLN A 157 29.63 1.63 17.69
N SER A 158 29.56 0.62 16.81
CA SER A 158 29.13 0.81 15.42
C SER A 158 27.68 1.31 15.33
N ARG A 159 26.77 0.74 16.12
CA ARG A 159 25.36 1.17 16.17
C ARG A 159 25.23 2.61 16.67
N GLU A 160 25.94 2.96 17.73
CA GLU A 160 25.95 4.33 18.27
C GLU A 160 26.51 5.34 17.26
N LEU A 161 27.56 4.98 16.52
CA LEU A 161 28.12 5.84 15.49
C LEU A 161 27.16 5.99 14.30
N GLU A 162 26.48 4.92 13.90
CA GLU A 162 25.48 4.94 12.85
C GLU A 162 24.28 5.82 13.22
N GLU A 163 23.83 5.76 14.48
CA GLU A 163 22.78 6.64 15.00
C GLU A 163 23.19 8.11 14.94
N LYS A 164 24.38 8.46 15.44
CA LYS A 164 24.93 9.83 15.34
C LYS A 164 25.07 10.29 13.88
N LEU A 165 25.47 9.40 12.97
CA LEU A 165 25.54 9.70 11.54
C LEU A 165 24.15 9.97 10.97
N ASN A 166 23.13 9.22 11.39
CA ASN A 166 21.76 9.40 10.97
C ASN A 166 21.20 10.74 11.48
N GLU A 167 21.46 11.11 12.73
CA GLU A 167 21.10 12.43 13.28
C GLU A 167 21.72 13.56 12.45
N VAL A 168 23.01 13.49 12.14
CA VAL A 168 23.69 14.49 11.29
C VAL A 168 23.07 14.55 9.89
N LYS A 169 22.74 13.40 9.29
CA LYS A 169 22.03 13.34 7.99
C LYS A 169 20.66 14.02 8.07
N GLN A 170 19.90 13.79 9.14
CA GLN A 170 18.60 14.42 9.37
C GLN A 170 18.72 15.93 9.57
N SER A 171 19.64 16.40 10.41
CA SER A 171 19.90 17.83 10.62
C SER A 171 20.32 18.53 9.34
N ARG A 172 21.21 17.91 8.55
CA ARG A 172 21.63 18.43 7.24
C ARG A 172 20.45 18.55 6.27
N LEU A 173 19.57 17.55 6.24
CA LEU A 173 18.38 17.58 5.39
C LEU A 173 17.40 18.68 5.82
N ALA A 174 17.17 18.84 7.13
CA ALA A 174 16.34 19.91 7.67
C ALA A 174 16.91 21.30 7.32
N LEU A 175 18.22 21.47 7.45
CA LEU A 175 18.91 22.71 7.06
C LEU A 175 18.77 22.99 5.56
N LYS A 176 18.93 21.97 4.71
CA LYS A 176 18.75 22.12 3.26
C LYS A 176 17.34 22.58 2.91
N ARG A 177 16.31 21.96 3.49
CA ARG A 177 14.91 22.37 3.32
C ARG A 177 14.65 23.80 3.79
N ALA A 178 15.21 24.18 4.94
CA ALA A 178 15.11 25.54 5.46
C ALA A 178 15.79 26.56 4.53
N GLY A 179 16.96 26.21 3.98
CA GLY A 179 17.68 27.02 2.99
C GLY A 179 16.89 27.18 1.69
N GLU A 180 16.33 26.10 1.15
CA GLU A 180 15.46 26.12 -0.03
C GLU A 180 14.22 27.01 0.20
N CYS A 181 13.56 26.88 1.35
CA CYS A 181 12.41 27.72 1.71
C CYS A 181 12.79 29.22 1.74
N LYS A 182 13.92 29.57 2.36
CA LYS A 182 14.42 30.95 2.39
C LYS A 182 14.79 31.47 1.01
N LEU A 183 15.40 30.64 0.17
CA LEU A 183 15.75 31.00 -1.20
C LEU A 183 14.49 31.29 -2.03
N THR A 184 13.47 30.43 -1.94
CA THR A 184 12.18 30.65 -2.59
C THR A 184 11.52 31.95 -2.10
N GLN A 185 11.53 32.20 -0.78
CA GLN A 185 11.03 33.45 -0.21
C GLN A 185 11.76 34.69 -0.77
N ILE A 186 13.09 34.63 -0.93
CA ILE A 186 13.87 35.71 -1.55
C ILE A 186 13.48 35.92 -3.00
N HIS A 187 13.31 34.84 -3.78
CA HIS A 187 12.88 34.92 -5.17
C HIS A 187 11.49 35.56 -5.30
N ASP A 188 10.55 35.16 -4.44
CA ASP A 188 9.19 35.72 -4.46
C ASP A 188 9.18 37.20 -4.07
N MET A 189 9.92 37.59 -3.02
CA MET A 189 10.05 39.01 -2.66
C MET A 189 10.71 39.83 -3.78
N LYS A 190 11.74 39.27 -4.45
CA LYS A 190 12.40 39.93 -5.58
C LYS A 190 11.45 40.09 -6.77
N ARG A 191 10.61 39.09 -7.05
CA ARG A 191 9.57 39.15 -8.07
C ARG A 191 8.56 40.26 -7.75
N LYS A 192 8.01 40.27 -6.53
CA LYS A 192 7.06 41.29 -6.07
C LYS A 192 7.62 42.70 -6.20
N ARG A 193 8.85 42.95 -5.75
CA ARG A 193 9.50 44.27 -5.90
C ARG A 193 9.66 44.70 -7.35
N ARG A 194 9.94 43.76 -8.26
CA ARG A 194 10.03 44.06 -9.69
C ARG A 194 8.66 44.44 -10.25
N GLU A 195 7.64 43.66 -9.93
CA GLU A 195 6.25 43.94 -10.35
C GLU A 195 5.77 45.30 -9.81
N GLU A 196 6.07 45.63 -8.55
CA GLU A 196 5.77 46.94 -7.96
C GLU A 196 6.46 48.10 -8.70
N LEU A 197 7.74 47.93 -9.07
CA LEU A 197 8.49 48.92 -9.82
C LEU A 197 7.94 49.12 -11.24
N GLU A 198 7.67 48.02 -11.96
CA GLU A 198 7.05 48.07 -13.29
C GLU A 198 5.66 48.73 -13.24
N ASN A 199 4.84 48.39 -12.24
CA ASN A 199 3.53 49.01 -12.04
C ASN A 199 3.63 50.51 -11.73
N MET A 200 4.64 50.93 -10.96
CA MET A 200 4.88 52.34 -10.68
C MET A 200 5.30 53.11 -11.94
N GLU A 201 6.24 52.56 -12.73
CA GLU A 201 6.68 53.14 -13.99
C GLU A 201 5.54 53.28 -15.00
N VAL A 202 4.72 52.23 -15.15
CA VAL A 202 3.51 52.25 -15.98
C VAL A 202 2.52 53.31 -15.47
N GLY A 203 2.33 53.40 -14.14
CA GLY A 203 1.49 54.42 -13.52
C GLY A 203 1.99 55.85 -13.77
N GLU A 204 3.30 56.09 -13.70
CA GLU A 204 3.91 57.38 -14.02
C GLU A 204 3.77 57.75 -15.50
N MET A 205 4.00 56.78 -16.39
CA MET A 205 3.83 56.95 -17.83
C MET A 205 2.37 57.31 -18.15
N LEU A 206 1.40 56.59 -17.59
CA LEU A 206 -0.02 56.86 -17.76
C LEU A 206 -0.41 58.26 -17.26
N LYS A 207 0.13 58.68 -16.10
CA LYS A 207 -0.07 60.05 -15.58
C LYS A 207 0.52 61.13 -16.49
N LYS A 208 1.65 60.88 -17.17
CA LYS A 208 2.22 61.81 -18.16
C LYS A 208 1.32 61.91 -19.39
N VAL A 209 0.92 60.78 -19.97
CA VAL A 209 0.03 60.73 -21.15
C VAL A 209 -1.30 61.45 -20.86
N ARG A 210 -1.91 61.20 -19.70
CA ARG A 210 -3.16 61.87 -19.29
C ARG A 210 -3.01 63.40 -19.21
N ARG A 211 -1.89 63.89 -18.67
CA ARG A 211 -1.62 65.33 -18.58
C ARG A 211 -1.45 65.96 -19.95
N ASN A 212 -0.70 65.31 -20.84
CA ASN A 212 -0.50 65.80 -22.20
C ASN A 212 -1.84 65.85 -22.95
N LEU A 213 -2.64 64.78 -22.88
CA LEU A 213 -3.97 64.75 -23.49
C LEU A 213 -4.87 65.88 -22.96
N GLN A 214 -4.85 66.13 -21.65
CA GLN A 214 -5.63 67.21 -21.05
C GLN A 214 -5.17 68.60 -21.53
N GLN A 215 -3.86 68.81 -21.70
CA GLN A 215 -3.32 70.07 -22.23
C GLN A 215 -3.72 70.27 -23.70
N GLU A 216 -3.64 69.23 -24.53
CA GLU A 216 -4.05 69.29 -25.94
C GLU A 216 -5.54 69.57 -26.09
N ILE A 217 -6.38 68.96 -25.24
CA ILE A 217 -7.83 69.26 -25.19
C ILE A 217 -8.05 70.73 -24.82
N GLN A 218 -7.42 71.23 -23.75
CA GLN A 218 -7.53 72.62 -23.32
C GLN A 218 -7.10 73.60 -24.42
N MET A 219 -5.99 73.32 -25.10
CA MET A 219 -5.50 74.17 -26.19
C MET A 219 -6.46 74.17 -27.38
N THR A 220 -6.99 73.01 -27.75
CA THR A 220 -7.98 72.89 -28.84
C THR A 220 -9.25 73.66 -28.50
N THR A 221 -9.76 73.57 -27.26
CA THR A 221 -10.93 74.34 -26.81
C THR A 221 -10.67 75.85 -26.84
N LEU A 222 -9.47 76.31 -26.45
CA LEU A 222 -9.12 77.74 -26.54
C LEU A 222 -9.09 78.22 -27.99
N ILE A 223 -8.43 77.48 -28.88
CA ILE A 223 -8.37 77.79 -30.32
C ILE A 223 -9.77 77.85 -30.92
N GLN A 224 -10.61 76.87 -30.59
CA GLN A 224 -12.02 76.80 -30.99
C GLN A 224 -12.82 78.02 -30.51
N ASN A 225 -12.69 78.41 -29.24
CA ASN A 225 -13.34 79.60 -28.69
C ASN A 225 -12.86 80.89 -29.39
N ILE A 226 -11.56 81.00 -29.69
CA ILE A 226 -11.02 82.16 -30.41
C ILE A 226 -11.59 82.24 -31.83
N PHE A 227 -11.62 81.11 -32.57
CA PHE A 227 -12.19 81.09 -33.91
C PHE A 227 -13.69 81.39 -33.93
N GLN A 228 -14.45 80.86 -32.97
CA GLN A 228 -15.87 81.19 -32.81
C GLN A 228 -16.06 82.70 -32.58
N ASN A 229 -15.34 83.28 -31.63
CA ASN A 229 -15.43 84.71 -31.31
C ASN A 229 -15.01 85.60 -32.49
N LEU A 230 -13.98 85.21 -33.23
CA LEU A 230 -13.53 85.95 -34.40
C LEU A 230 -14.56 85.91 -35.53
N ILE A 231 -15.14 84.75 -35.82
CA ILE A 231 -16.17 84.59 -36.85
C ILE A 231 -17.41 85.42 -36.48
N ILE A 232 -17.90 85.32 -35.23
CA ILE A 232 -19.06 86.08 -34.75
C ILE A 232 -18.77 87.59 -34.73
N GLY A 233 -17.59 88.01 -34.26
CA GLY A 233 -17.19 89.41 -34.12
C GLY A 233 -16.84 90.11 -35.45
N SER A 234 -16.52 89.35 -36.50
CA SER A 234 -16.17 89.90 -37.82
C SER A 234 -17.35 90.55 -38.58
N GLY A 235 -18.60 90.38 -38.11
CA GLY A 235 -19.79 90.95 -38.75
C GLY A 235 -20.16 90.30 -40.09
N VAL A 236 -19.49 89.22 -40.49
CA VAL A 236 -19.83 88.40 -41.66
C VAL A 236 -21.14 87.65 -41.37
N ASN A 237 -22.09 87.63 -42.33
CA ASN A 237 -23.36 86.91 -42.21
C ASN A 237 -23.16 85.38 -42.35
N TRP A 238 -22.47 84.78 -41.38
CA TRP A 238 -22.11 83.35 -41.33
C TRP A 238 -23.32 82.40 -41.34
N ALA A 239 -24.52 82.88 -40.99
CA ALA A 239 -25.75 82.11 -41.07
C ALA A 239 -26.32 81.95 -42.49
N LYS A 240 -25.91 82.80 -43.45
CA LYS A 240 -26.35 82.75 -44.85
C LYS A 240 -25.45 81.89 -45.74
N ASP A 241 -24.18 81.74 -45.38
CA ASP A 241 -23.24 80.87 -46.07
C ASP A 241 -23.31 79.45 -45.46
N PRO A 242 -23.75 78.44 -46.22
CA PRO A 242 -23.83 77.06 -45.74
C PRO A 242 -22.50 76.51 -45.22
N ALA A 243 -21.38 76.92 -45.81
CA ALA A 243 -20.05 76.42 -45.44
C ALA A 243 -19.61 76.97 -44.08
N LEU A 244 -19.77 78.28 -43.85
CA LEU A 244 -19.44 78.89 -42.55
C LEU A 244 -20.37 78.42 -41.43
N LYS A 245 -21.66 78.22 -41.73
CA LYS A 245 -22.64 77.69 -40.77
C LYS A 245 -22.24 76.31 -40.27
N ASP A 246 -21.80 75.42 -41.16
CA ASP A 246 -21.40 74.06 -40.78
C ASP A 246 -20.09 74.07 -39.96
N VAL A 247 -19.13 74.91 -40.33
CA VAL A 247 -17.88 75.10 -39.58
C VAL A 247 -18.17 75.57 -38.14
N VAL A 248 -18.96 76.63 -37.95
CA VAL A 248 -19.30 77.15 -36.61
C VAL A 248 -20.06 76.11 -35.77
N LEU A 249 -20.99 75.35 -36.36
CA LEU A 249 -21.74 74.30 -35.65
C LEU A 249 -20.88 73.08 -35.30
N GLN A 250 -19.92 72.70 -36.15
CA GLN A 250 -18.95 71.63 -35.85
C GLN A 250 -18.00 72.06 -34.73
N LEU A 251 -17.58 73.33 -34.73
CA LEU A 251 -16.86 73.96 -33.63
C LEU A 251 -17.71 74.07 -32.35
N GLU A 252 -19.02 73.83 -32.33
CA GLU A 252 -19.80 73.82 -31.09
C GLU A 252 -19.93 72.39 -30.52
N LYS A 253 -20.11 71.39 -31.39
CA LYS A 253 -20.29 69.98 -31.03
C LYS A 253 -19.06 69.35 -30.38
N ASN A 254 -17.85 69.76 -30.77
CA ASN A 254 -16.61 69.19 -30.23
C ASN A 254 -16.29 69.67 -28.79
N VAL A 255 -17.02 70.68 -28.26
CA VAL A 255 -16.88 71.17 -26.87
C VAL A 255 -17.70 70.32 -25.88
N THR A 256 -18.75 69.65 -26.35
CA THR A 256 -19.75 68.98 -25.50
C THR A 256 -19.67 67.45 -25.50
N ALA A 257 -18.82 66.85 -26.34
CA ALA A 257 -18.71 65.40 -26.48
C ALA A 257 -17.59 64.75 -25.61
N ILE A 258 -17.11 65.43 -24.58
CA ILE A 258 -16.12 64.90 -23.61
C ILE A 258 -16.70 64.96 -22.20
#